data_AF-A0A951VES3-F1
#
_entry.id   AF-A0A951VES3-F1
#
_cell.length_a   1.000
_cell.length_b   1.000
_cell.length_c   1.000
_cell.angle_alpha   90.00
_cell.angle_beta   90.00
_cell.angle_gamma   90.00
#
_symmetry.space_group_name_H-M   'P 1'
#
loop_
_entity.id
_entity.type
_entity.pdbx_description
1 polymer ?
#
loop_
_entity_poly.entity_id
_entity_poly.type
_entity_poly.pdbx_seq_one_letter_code
_entity_poly.pdbx_strand_id
1 'polypeptide(L)'
;MKAKSVFLTVLISAVTTVAVLFGYNKVKEVTGSASIEKFQVPANYAGFFDSNGNYAGPSDFVQAAKAAIPTVVHIKTKSTKTVSNNLPRSRDPFSDMFGDDFLDQFLGRGDRQQRVIPQSASGSGVIISADGSIVT
;
A
#
# COMPACT_ATOMS: atom_id res chain seq x y z
N MET A 1 -6.01 -20.89 53.63
CA MET A 1 -5.12 -21.30 52.51
C MET A 1 -5.13 -20.35 51.30
N LYS A 2 -5.95 -19.28 51.25
CA LYS A 2 -6.11 -18.43 50.04
C LYS A 2 -5.29 -17.12 50.02
N ALA A 3 -4.73 -16.69 51.15
CA ALA A 3 -3.96 -15.43 51.21
C ALA A 3 -2.59 -15.53 50.51
N LYS A 4 -1.94 -16.70 50.58
CA LYS A 4 -0.63 -16.92 49.95
C LYS A 4 -0.70 -16.86 48.42
N SER A 5 -1.77 -17.39 47.83
CA SER A 5 -2.00 -17.34 46.38
C SER A 5 -2.34 -15.93 45.89
N VAL A 6 -3.16 -15.18 46.64
CA VAL A 6 -3.48 -13.78 46.30
C VAL A 6 -2.22 -12.90 46.34
N PHE A 7 -1.39 -13.07 47.37
CA PHE A 7 -0.14 -12.32 47.48
C PHE A 7 0.83 -12.64 46.33
N LEU A 8 0.92 -13.90 45.93
CA LEU A 8 1.74 -14.34 44.80
C LEU A 8 1.26 -13.76 43.47
N THR A 9 -0.05 -13.70 43.22
CA THR A 9 -0.61 -13.09 42.00
C THR A 9 -0.34 -11.59 41.93
N VAL A 10 -0.46 -10.87 43.05
CA VAL A 10 -0.16 -9.43 43.13
C VAL A 10 1.33 -9.16 42.90
N LEU A 11 2.20 -10.04 43.38
CA LEU A 11 3.64 -9.90 43.17
C LEU A 11 4.02 -10.10 41.70
N ILE A 12 3.42 -11.10 41.04
CA ILE A 12 3.68 -11.36 39.61
C ILE A 12 3.22 -10.18 38.74
N SER A 13 2.05 -9.59 39.02
CA SER A 13 1.55 -8.44 38.24
C SER A 13 2.39 -7.17 38.43
N ALA A 14 2.91 -6.95 39.65
CA ALA A 14 3.83 -5.84 39.89
C ALA A 14 5.13 -5.98 39.10
N VAL A 15 5.70 -7.19 39.07
CA VAL A 15 6.96 -7.47 38.35
C VAL A 15 6.80 -7.32 36.84
N THR A 16 5.70 -7.81 36.26
CA THR A 16 5.46 -7.67 34.81
C THR A 16 5.30 -6.21 34.40
N THR A 17 4.61 -5.40 35.20
CA THR A 17 4.41 -3.98 34.90
C THR A 17 5.74 -3.21 34.91
N VAL A 18 6.61 -3.48 35.88
CA VAL A 18 7.94 -2.85 35.98
C VAL A 18 8.83 -3.26 34.80
N ALA A 19 8.80 -4.54 34.41
CA ALA A 19 9.57 -5.02 33.27
C ALA A 19 9.18 -4.35 31.94
N VAL A 20 7.87 -4.14 31.71
CA VAL A 20 7.37 -3.48 30.50
C VAL A 20 7.78 -2.02 30.45
N LEU A 21 7.66 -1.29 31.56
CA LEU A 21 8.08 0.13 31.64
C LEU A 21 9.59 0.29 31.38
N PHE A 22 10.40 -0.60 31.96
CA PHE A 22 11.85 -0.58 31.76
C PHE A 22 12.25 -0.92 30.32
N GLY A 23 11.59 -1.91 29.71
CA GLY A 23 11.80 -2.27 28.31
C GLY A 23 11.39 -1.16 27.35
N TYR A 24 10.26 -0.49 27.59
CA TYR A 24 9.76 0.58 26.73
C TYR A 24 10.68 1.81 26.71
N ASN A 25 11.21 2.21 27.87
CA ASN A 25 12.13 3.35 27.95
C ASN A 25 13.45 3.06 27.21
N LYS A 26 13.95 1.83 27.26
CA LYS A 26 15.18 1.43 26.54
C LYS A 26 15.00 1.39 25.01
N VAL A 27 13.79 1.10 24.53
CA VAL A 27 13.46 1.12 23.09
C VAL A 27 13.29 2.54 22.56
N LYS A 28 12.77 3.46 23.38
CA LYS A 28 12.66 4.89 23.02
C LYS A 28 14.01 5.58 22.84
N GLU A 29 15.03 5.19 23.60
CA GLU A 29 16.37 5.78 23.52
C GLU A 29 17.12 5.35 22.24
N VAL A 30 16.86 4.14 21.74
CA VAL A 30 17.45 3.63 20.48
C VAL A 30 16.71 4.17 19.24
N THR A 31 15.44 4.52 19.38
CA THR A 31 14.69 5.26 18.36
C THR A 31 14.91 6.76 18.61
N GLY A 32 16.18 7.17 18.53
CA GLY A 32 16.59 8.56 18.58
C GLY A 32 15.72 9.39 17.64
N SER A 33 15.34 10.57 18.11
CA SER A 33 14.54 11.57 17.41
C SER A 33 14.91 11.61 15.93
N ALA A 34 14.04 11.07 15.08
CA ALA A 34 14.15 11.22 13.65
C ALA A 34 13.98 12.71 13.35
N SER A 35 15.09 13.43 13.29
CA SER A 35 15.16 14.75 12.69
C SER A 35 14.72 14.59 11.24
N ILE A 36 13.47 14.97 10.97
CA ILE A 36 12.98 15.12 9.61
C ILE A 36 13.80 16.25 9.00
N GLU A 37 14.86 15.91 8.29
CA GLU A 37 15.50 16.85 7.38
C GLU A 37 14.42 17.35 6.42
N LYS A 38 14.25 18.68 6.37
CA LYS A 38 13.33 19.33 5.43
C LYS A 38 13.78 18.99 4.02
N PHE A 39 13.19 17.96 3.45
CA PHE A 39 13.26 17.65 2.04
C PHE A 39 12.60 18.82 1.29
N GLN A 40 13.42 19.74 0.75
CA GLN A 40 12.92 20.84 -0.06
C GLN A 40 12.52 20.26 -1.42
N VAL A 41 11.28 19.79 -1.47
CA VAL A 41 10.60 19.49 -2.73
C VAL A 41 10.50 20.79 -3.54
N PRO A 42 10.64 20.73 -4.89
CA PRO A 42 10.40 21.89 -5.77
C PRO A 42 8.90 22.20 -5.88
N ALA A 43 8.16 22.10 -4.78
CA ALA A 43 6.76 22.47 -4.66
C ALA A 43 6.67 23.68 -3.74
N ASN A 44 6.35 24.84 -4.31
CA ASN A 44 6.02 26.02 -3.52
C ASN A 44 4.69 25.75 -2.83
N TYR A 45 4.73 25.52 -1.51
CA TYR A 45 3.52 25.52 -0.69
C TYR A 45 2.85 26.89 -0.82
N ALA A 46 1.61 26.92 -1.32
CA ALA A 46 0.83 28.15 -1.37
C ALA A 46 0.52 28.61 0.06
N GLY A 47 1.33 29.53 0.58
CA GLY A 47 1.06 30.20 1.84
C GLY A 47 -0.05 31.24 1.65
N PHE A 48 -1.01 31.28 2.56
CA PHE A 48 -2.06 32.32 2.63
C PHE A 48 -1.54 33.68 3.11
N PHE A 49 -0.22 33.85 3.16
CA PHE A 49 0.48 35.00 3.71
C PHE A 49 1.34 35.63 2.62
N ASP A 50 1.23 36.95 2.46
CA ASP A 50 2.16 37.73 1.63
C ASP A 50 3.58 37.67 2.22
N SER A 51 4.58 38.12 1.46
CA SER A 51 6.01 38.18 1.83
C SER A 51 6.28 38.91 3.16
N ASN A 52 5.30 39.67 3.66
CA ASN A 52 5.34 40.41 4.92
C ASN A 52 4.51 39.75 6.05
N GLY A 53 4.02 38.52 5.88
CA GLY A 53 3.29 37.76 6.91
C GLY A 53 1.83 38.18 7.13
N ASN A 54 1.27 38.98 6.23
CA ASN A 54 -0.12 39.45 6.33
C ASN A 54 -1.10 38.50 5.64
N TYR A 55 -2.28 38.30 6.24
CA TYR A 55 -3.38 37.51 5.67
C TYR A 55 -3.87 38.13 4.35
N ALA A 56 -3.68 37.42 3.23
CA ALA A 56 -3.84 37.96 1.88
C ALA A 56 -5.31 38.01 1.36
N GLY A 57 -6.32 37.97 2.23
CA GLY A 57 -7.73 37.98 1.82
C GLY A 57 -8.20 36.63 1.22
N PRO A 58 -9.36 36.59 0.54
CA PRO A 58 -9.87 35.35 -0.09
C PRO A 58 -8.83 34.87 -1.10
N SER A 59 -8.16 33.77 -0.76
CA SER A 59 -7.01 33.28 -1.50
C SER A 59 -7.37 32.95 -2.92
N ASP A 60 -6.85 33.73 -3.86
CA ASP A 60 -6.89 33.40 -5.27
C ASP A 60 -5.99 32.18 -5.52
N PHE A 61 -6.61 31.00 -5.64
CA PHE A 61 -5.91 29.76 -5.92
C PHE A 61 -5.36 29.71 -7.35
N VAL A 62 -5.65 30.69 -8.22
CA VAL A 62 -5.14 30.70 -9.60
C VAL A 62 -3.61 30.78 -9.61
N GLN A 63 -3.00 31.58 -8.73
CA GLN A 63 -1.54 31.68 -8.69
C GLN A 63 -0.89 30.39 -8.16
N ALA A 64 -1.45 29.83 -7.10
CA ALA A 64 -1.02 28.55 -6.54
C ALA A 64 -1.18 27.40 -7.54
N ALA A 65 -2.32 27.34 -8.24
CA ALA A 65 -2.60 26.35 -9.27
C ALA A 65 -1.64 26.49 -10.44
N LYS A 66 -1.36 27.71 -10.92
CA LYS A 66 -0.36 27.97 -11.98
C LYS A 66 1.03 27.43 -11.60
N ALA A 67 1.42 27.56 -10.33
CA ALA A 67 2.69 27.02 -9.85
C ALA A 67 2.69 25.49 -9.72
N ALA A 68 1.54 24.88 -9.41
CA ALA A 68 1.43 23.44 -9.21
C ALA A 68 1.23 22.63 -10.51
N ILE A 69 0.58 23.21 -11.54
CA ILE A 69 0.25 22.52 -12.80
C ILE A 69 1.43 21.76 -13.43
N PRO A 70 2.66 22.31 -13.52
CA PRO A 70 3.79 21.60 -14.13
C PRO A 70 4.21 20.32 -13.40
N THR A 71 3.83 20.15 -12.14
CA THR A 71 4.19 18.99 -11.31
C THR A 71 3.20 17.83 -11.43
N VAL A 72 2.01 18.07 -11.99
CA VAL A 72 0.94 17.07 -12.10
C VAL A 72 1.04 16.34 -13.43
N VAL A 73 1.07 15.02 -13.40
CA VAL A 73 1.24 14.16 -14.58
C VAL A 73 0.05 13.22 -14.78
N HIS A 74 -0.22 12.88 -16.04
CA HIS A 74 -1.20 11.85 -16.40
C HIS A 74 -0.51 10.50 -16.57
N ILE A 75 -0.83 9.56 -15.68
CA ILE A 75 -0.24 8.23 -15.67
C ILE A 75 -1.16 7.27 -16.43
N LYS A 76 -0.59 6.53 -17.38
CA LYS A 76 -1.25 5.42 -18.07
C LYS A 76 -0.43 4.17 -17.85
N THR A 77 -0.99 3.20 -17.14
CA THR A 77 -0.34 1.90 -16.93
C THR A 77 -0.95 0.86 -17.84
N LYS A 78 -0.12 -0.01 -18.40
CA LYS A 78 -0.54 -1.20 -19.14
C LYS A 78 0.07 -2.40 -18.43
N SER A 79 -0.78 -3.29 -17.93
CA SER A 79 -0.37 -4.52 -17.26
C SER A 79 -1.01 -5.71 -17.94
N THR A 80 -0.25 -6.79 -18.07
CA THR A 80 -0.72 -8.01 -18.71
C THR A 80 -0.92 -9.06 -17.63
N LYS A 81 -2.18 -9.42 -17.34
CA LYS A 81 -2.48 -10.46 -16.36
C LYS A 81 -2.63 -11.80 -17.08
N THR A 82 -1.71 -12.72 -16.84
CA THR A 82 -1.84 -14.11 -17.25
C THR A 82 -2.74 -14.82 -16.26
N VAL A 83 -3.98 -15.12 -16.67
CA VAL A 83 -4.89 -15.93 -15.85
C VAL A 83 -4.59 -17.40 -16.16
N SER A 84 -3.76 -18.03 -15.32
CA SER A 84 -3.58 -19.48 -15.34
C SER A 84 -4.74 -20.12 -14.58
N ASN A 85 -5.62 -20.83 -15.28
CA ASN A 85 -6.65 -21.62 -14.62
C ASN A 85 -6.03 -22.92 -14.09
N ASN A 86 -5.42 -22.85 -12.90
CA ASN A 86 -4.73 -23.96 -12.24
C ASN A 86 -5.71 -24.88 -11.49
N LEU A 87 -6.94 -25.02 -11.98
CA LEU A 87 -7.90 -25.97 -11.42
C LEU A 87 -7.31 -27.39 -11.57
N PRO A 88 -7.10 -28.13 -10.46
CA PRO A 88 -6.75 -29.53 -10.53
C PRO A 88 -7.80 -30.23 -11.38
N ARG A 89 -7.36 -30.97 -12.40
CA ARG A 89 -8.25 -31.93 -13.09
C ARG A 89 -8.74 -32.88 -12.01
N SER A 90 -9.94 -32.65 -11.46
CA SER A 90 -10.73 -33.73 -10.90
C SER A 90 -11.06 -34.60 -12.09
N ARG A 91 -10.21 -35.60 -12.32
CA ARG A 91 -10.43 -36.61 -13.33
C ARG A 91 -11.60 -37.42 -12.81
N ASP A 92 -12.81 -37.06 -13.26
CA ASP A 92 -14.01 -37.79 -12.89
C ASP A 92 -13.86 -39.23 -13.38
N PRO A 93 -13.84 -40.24 -12.49
CA PRO A 93 -13.64 -41.63 -12.88
C PRO A 93 -14.78 -42.20 -13.74
N PHE A 94 -15.84 -41.42 -13.96
CA PHE A 94 -16.94 -41.73 -14.88
C PHE A 94 -16.67 -41.28 -16.33
N SER A 95 -15.73 -40.36 -16.61
CA SER A 95 -15.45 -39.90 -17.99
C SER A 95 -14.67 -40.95 -18.81
N ASP A 96 -13.79 -41.72 -18.15
CA ASP A 96 -13.04 -42.86 -18.74
C ASP A 96 -13.97 -44.00 -19.22
N MET A 97 -15.23 -44.04 -18.75
CA MET A 97 -16.22 -45.07 -19.09
C MET A 97 -17.17 -44.69 -20.23
N PHE A 98 -17.30 -43.40 -20.54
CA PHE A 98 -18.30 -42.88 -21.50
C PHE A 98 -17.69 -42.16 -22.70
N GLY A 99 -16.48 -42.50 -23.15
CA GLY A 99 -15.95 -42.08 -24.46
C GLY A 99 -15.89 -40.56 -24.73
N ASP A 100 -16.13 -39.73 -23.71
CA ASP A 100 -16.24 -38.27 -23.82
C ASP A 100 -14.89 -37.63 -24.17
N ASP A 101 -13.79 -38.36 -23.98
CA ASP A 101 -12.45 -37.96 -24.40
C ASP A 101 -12.35 -37.77 -25.93
N PHE A 102 -13.09 -38.53 -26.73
CA PHE A 102 -13.08 -38.38 -28.19
C PHE A 102 -13.89 -37.16 -28.64
N LEU A 103 -14.98 -36.85 -27.93
CA LEU A 103 -15.82 -35.69 -28.21
C LEU A 103 -15.13 -34.39 -27.77
N ASP A 104 -14.53 -34.36 -26.58
CA ASP A 104 -13.84 -33.18 -26.05
C ASP A 104 -12.57 -32.82 -26.84
N GLN A 105 -11.90 -33.80 -27.45
CA GLN A 105 -10.79 -33.59 -28.37
C GLN A 105 -11.26 -33.06 -29.74
N PHE A 106 -12.41 -33.51 -30.24
CA PHE A 106 -13.01 -33.04 -31.50
C PHE A 106 -13.60 -31.62 -31.38
N LEU A 107 -14.12 -31.26 -30.20
CA LEU A 107 -14.71 -29.95 -29.89
C LEU A 107 -13.69 -28.88 -29.44
N GLY A 108 -12.39 -29.18 -29.49
CA GLY A 108 -11.33 -28.20 -29.22
C GLY A 108 -11.28 -27.70 -27.77
N ARG A 109 -11.83 -28.44 -26.81
CA ARG A 109 -11.83 -28.08 -25.37
C ARG A 109 -10.51 -28.42 -24.65
N GLY A 110 -9.55 -29.00 -25.35
CA GLY A 110 -8.26 -29.45 -24.82
C GLY A 110 -7.24 -28.34 -24.54
N ASP A 111 -7.28 -27.22 -25.27
CA ASP A 111 -6.39 -26.11 -25.01
C ASP A 111 -7.11 -25.03 -24.23
N ARG A 112 -7.04 -25.15 -22.90
CA ARG A 112 -7.23 -24.00 -22.00
C ARG A 112 -6.07 -23.04 -22.23
N GLN A 113 -6.09 -22.39 -23.39
CA GLN A 113 -5.15 -21.36 -23.78
C GLN A 113 -5.12 -20.35 -22.65
N GLN A 114 -3.93 -20.16 -22.11
CA GLN A 114 -3.65 -19.17 -21.09
C GLN A 114 -4.04 -17.81 -21.68
N ARG A 115 -5.24 -17.32 -21.34
CA ARG A 115 -5.75 -16.08 -21.91
C ARG A 115 -4.98 -14.94 -21.28
N VAL A 116 -4.14 -14.32 -22.10
CA VAL A 116 -3.43 -13.10 -21.77
C VAL A 116 -4.42 -11.95 -21.95
N ILE A 117 -4.93 -11.41 -20.84
CA ILE A 117 -5.88 -10.29 -20.89
C ILE A 117 -5.11 -8.99 -20.65
N PRO A 118 -5.04 -8.07 -21.63
CA PRO A 118 -4.43 -6.77 -21.41
C PRO A 118 -5.31 -5.95 -20.44
N GLN A 119 -4.71 -5.45 -19.37
CA GLN A 119 -5.32 -4.51 -18.43
C GLN A 119 -4.66 -3.15 -18.62
N SER A 120 -5.46 -2.09 -18.66
CA SER A 120 -4.96 -0.72 -18.69
C SER A 120 -5.59 0.06 -17.55
N ALA A 121 -4.80 0.89 -16.87
CA ALA A 121 -5.32 1.84 -15.89
C ALA A 121 -4.86 3.25 -16.23
N SER A 122 -5.63 4.23 -15.78
CA SER A 122 -5.32 5.64 -15.92
C SER A 122 -5.47 6.32 -14.58
N GLY A 123 -4.51 7.17 -14.23
CA GLY A 123 -4.48 7.90 -12.97
C GLY A 123 -3.73 9.21 -13.09
N SER A 124 -3.71 9.97 -12.00
CA SER A 124 -2.94 11.21 -11.86
C SER A 124 -1.83 10.98 -10.85
N GLY A 125 -0.65 11.56 -11.08
CA GLY A 125 0.41 11.60 -10.08
C GLY A 125 1.00 12.99 -9.94
N VAL A 126 1.77 13.19 -8.88
CA VAL A 126 2.48 14.45 -8.60
C VAL A 126 3.97 14.17 -8.49
N ILE A 127 4.78 14.97 -9.18
CA ILE A 127 6.25 14.94 -9.09
C ILE A 127 6.67 15.58 -7.76
N ILE A 128 7.37 14.82 -6.92
CA ILE A 128 7.80 15.27 -5.59
C ILE A 128 9.28 15.65 -5.51
N SER A 129 10.08 15.28 -6.50
CA SER A 129 11.54 15.49 -6.48
C SER A 129 12.08 15.82 -7.87
N ALA A 130 13.21 16.54 -7.90
CA ALA A 130 13.86 17.00 -9.13
C ALA A 130 14.42 15.85 -9.98
N ASP A 131 14.61 14.66 -9.39
CA ASP A 131 15.00 13.44 -10.09
C ASP A 131 13.84 12.78 -10.87
N GLY A 132 12.63 13.31 -10.76
CA GLY A 132 11.45 12.80 -11.45
C GLY A 132 10.66 11.76 -10.67
N SER A 133 10.87 11.63 -9.35
CA SER A 133 10.04 10.74 -8.51
C SER A 133 8.58 11.21 -8.46
N ILE A 134 7.65 10.29 -8.74
CA ILE A 134 6.19 10.54 -8.82
C ILE A 134 5.45 9.73 -7.74
N VAL A 135 4.54 10.39 -7.03
CA VAL A 135 3.56 9.73 -6.14
C VAL A 135 2.18 9.65 -6.81
N THR A 136 1.51 8.52 -6.68
CA THR A 136 0.18 8.23 -7.27
C THR A 136 -0.64 7.31 -6.40
#